data_AF-A0A958P239-F1
#
_entry.id   AF-A0A958P239-F1
#
_cell.length_a   1.000
_cell.length_b   1.000
_cell.length_c   1.000
_cell.angle_alpha   90.00
_cell.angle_beta   90.00
_cell.angle_gamma   90.00
#
_symmetry.space_group_name_H-M   'P 1'
#
loop_
_entity.id
_entity.type
_entity.pdbx_description
1 polymer ?
#
loop_
_entity_poly.entity_id
_entity_poly.type
_entity_poly.pdbx_seq_one_letter_code
_entity_poly.pdbx_strand_id
1 'polypeptide(L)'
;METILSWLQSGLSGVGPLFILLGLLIFVHELGHFMVAKFFGVRVEVFSLGFGKKIFQTQRGETTYCISLIPLGGYVKMFGDDPTKSVASEEKPYSFLDKPVSQRIAIVLAGPLMNLFFAGLLFFMIALIGQEVPGSVVGDVAPSSRAYEAGFRSGDKVLEAAHVPIKTWRELSEIIQNSVGKTLDFKVQSENSEEVRTVSTNPTYGPSDDILTPNEKVGTIEGLAPESLSSLIGIFDPQGLAATAGLRSLDFIEKIDGADVHGFRNLEGLLKNAQLRDGKALLSVFEYHMGEEPKRREVSLNLESLSSDSPSILNAIGVESAELYLLRLKPNGPAMTAGLQRGDKVIAIDGTPITEWEQVLNTIKTYDKIDTPVNIEVLRNGLKTSASVTPEMTDLMNAQGQEESRYTIGIYPGLSMSYPPLVLERTNNPFQAVSIGIEKSYEWSKVIVLGFVRMFQGDVSPKNIGSLITIGKYASHSFEAGLSQFLRMMAIISINLFLINLLPVPVLDGGHLVFFSIEALRGAPLSMRKMEIAQQFGLVILISLMVFALFNDISNLFSAW
;
A
#
# COMPACT_ATOMS: atom_id res chain seq x y z
N MET A 1 -32.18 15.07 -13.62
CA MET A 1 -31.92 13.64 -13.92
C MET A 1 -30.42 13.37 -13.92
N GLU A 2 -29.63 14.10 -14.73
CA GLU A 2 -28.17 13.94 -14.81
C GLU A 2 -27.42 14.18 -13.50
N THR A 3 -27.85 15.16 -12.68
CA THR A 3 -27.24 15.42 -11.37
C THR A 3 -27.51 14.32 -10.34
N ILE A 4 -28.65 13.64 -10.45
CA ILE A 4 -29.00 12.49 -9.59
C ILE A 4 -28.28 11.24 -10.08
N LEU A 5 -28.16 11.08 -11.40
CA LEU A 5 -27.37 10.01 -12.01
C LEU A 5 -25.88 10.18 -11.70
N SER A 6 -25.32 11.40 -11.71
CA SER A 6 -23.94 11.65 -11.31
C SER A 6 -23.73 11.47 -9.80
N TRP A 7 -24.71 11.84 -8.97
CA TRP A 7 -24.69 11.55 -7.52
C TRP A 7 -24.79 10.05 -7.22
N LEU A 8 -25.63 9.33 -7.95
CA LEU A 8 -25.73 7.88 -7.83
C LEU A 8 -24.45 7.23 -8.35
N GLN A 9 -23.88 7.70 -9.45
CA GLN A 9 -22.65 7.15 -10.02
C GLN A 9 -21.43 7.44 -9.13
N SER A 10 -21.34 8.63 -8.52
CA SER A 10 -20.29 8.97 -7.54
C SER A 10 -20.48 8.30 -6.18
N GLY A 11 -21.73 8.12 -5.72
CA GLY A 11 -22.05 7.36 -4.51
C GLY A 11 -21.84 5.85 -4.67
N LEU A 12 -22.19 5.30 -5.84
CA LEU A 12 -21.89 3.91 -6.19
C LEU A 12 -20.40 3.68 -6.43
N SER A 13 -19.65 4.64 -7.01
CA SER A 13 -18.20 4.48 -7.18
C SER A 13 -17.47 4.57 -5.85
N GLY A 14 -17.86 5.47 -4.95
CA GLY A 14 -17.18 5.66 -3.66
C GLY A 14 -17.51 4.60 -2.58
N VAL A 15 -18.76 4.14 -2.50
CA VAL A 15 -19.21 3.25 -1.40
C VAL A 15 -19.68 1.88 -1.90
N GLY A 16 -20.04 1.74 -3.18
CA GLY A 16 -20.45 0.46 -3.77
C GLY A 16 -19.40 -0.64 -3.61
N PRO A 17 -18.11 -0.40 -3.94
CA PRO A 17 -17.04 -1.38 -3.76
C PRO A 17 -16.93 -1.89 -2.32
N LEU A 18 -17.14 -1.03 -1.32
CA LEU A 18 -17.13 -1.42 0.10
C LEU A 18 -18.22 -2.45 0.42
N PHE A 19 -19.45 -2.24 -0.07
CA PHE A 19 -20.55 -3.16 0.18
C PHE A 19 -20.38 -4.49 -0.56
N ILE A 20 -19.83 -4.47 -1.78
CA ILE A 20 -19.49 -5.69 -2.52
C ILE A 20 -18.40 -6.46 -1.75
N LEU A 21 -17.35 -5.76 -1.33
CA LEU A 21 -16.24 -6.32 -0.57
C LEU A 21 -16.72 -6.97 0.73
N LEU A 22 -17.32 -6.20 1.64
CA LEU A 22 -17.74 -6.70 2.94
C LEU A 22 -18.88 -7.69 2.83
N GLY A 23 -19.87 -7.43 1.97
CA GLY A 23 -21.02 -8.31 1.78
C GLY A 23 -20.62 -9.70 1.32
N LEU A 24 -19.68 -9.82 0.37
CA LEU A 24 -19.18 -11.10 -0.09
C LEU A 24 -18.36 -11.82 0.98
N LEU A 25 -17.48 -11.11 1.69
CA LEU A 25 -16.66 -11.69 2.76
C LEU A 25 -17.50 -12.22 3.92
N ILE A 26 -18.51 -11.45 4.34
CA ILE A 26 -19.42 -11.87 5.40
C ILE A 26 -20.27 -13.06 4.92
N PHE A 27 -20.79 -13.01 3.69
CA PHE A 27 -21.54 -14.13 3.12
C PHE A 27 -20.73 -15.44 3.14
N VAL A 28 -19.47 -15.40 2.71
CA VAL A 28 -18.58 -16.57 2.71
C VAL A 28 -18.30 -17.09 4.11
N HIS A 29 -18.12 -16.19 5.07
CA HIS A 29 -17.97 -16.54 6.47
C HIS A 29 -19.22 -17.25 7.03
N GLU A 30 -20.40 -16.66 6.88
CA GLU A 30 -21.66 -17.27 7.32
C GLU A 30 -21.93 -18.60 6.62
N LEU A 31 -21.57 -18.70 5.33
CA LEU A 31 -21.68 -19.93 4.56
C LEU A 31 -20.87 -21.07 5.20
N GLY A 32 -19.71 -20.79 5.79
CA GLY A 32 -18.91 -21.76 6.53
C GLY A 32 -19.66 -22.37 7.70
N HIS A 33 -20.20 -21.54 8.59
CA HIS A 33 -21.04 -22.02 9.70
C HIS A 33 -22.24 -22.82 9.20
N PHE A 34 -22.93 -22.30 8.18
CA PHE A 34 -24.09 -22.95 7.59
C PHE A 34 -23.78 -24.35 7.05
N MET A 35 -22.74 -24.49 6.23
CA MET A 35 -22.38 -25.74 5.58
C MET A 35 -22.02 -26.81 6.61
N VAL A 36 -21.22 -26.46 7.62
CA VAL A 36 -20.77 -27.42 8.64
C VAL A 36 -21.88 -27.73 9.64
N ALA A 37 -22.75 -26.78 9.98
CA ALA A 37 -23.94 -27.03 10.79
C ALA A 37 -24.85 -28.07 10.12
N LYS A 38 -25.15 -27.88 8.83
CA LYS A 38 -25.95 -28.83 8.04
C LYS A 38 -25.29 -30.20 7.92
N PHE A 39 -23.96 -30.24 7.75
CA PHE A 39 -23.20 -31.50 7.71
C PHE A 39 -23.36 -32.32 9.00
N PHE A 40 -23.36 -31.69 10.17
CA PHE A 40 -23.61 -32.36 11.45
C PHE A 40 -25.10 -32.54 11.79
N GLY A 41 -26.00 -32.23 10.86
CA GLY A 41 -27.45 -32.37 11.05
C GLY A 41 -28.04 -31.35 12.04
N VAL A 42 -27.37 -30.22 12.26
CA VAL A 42 -27.97 -29.08 12.98
C VAL A 42 -28.93 -28.38 12.03
N ARG A 43 -30.17 -28.20 12.48
CA ARG A 43 -31.18 -27.47 11.71
C ARG A 43 -30.85 -25.98 11.75
N VAL A 44 -30.81 -25.34 10.58
CA VAL A 44 -30.60 -23.89 10.47
C VAL A 44 -31.94 -23.23 10.18
N GLU A 45 -32.39 -22.35 11.06
CA GLU A 45 -33.67 -21.66 10.94
C GLU A 45 -33.58 -20.47 9.98
N VAL A 46 -32.50 -19.69 10.09
CA VAL A 46 -32.31 -18.46 9.32
C VAL A 46 -30.87 -18.37 8.81
N PHE A 47 -30.72 -18.08 7.53
CA PHE A 47 -29.47 -17.62 6.93
C PHE A 47 -29.71 -16.21 6.40
N SER A 48 -29.11 -15.19 7.02
CA SER A 48 -29.34 -13.79 6.67
C SER A 48 -28.07 -13.11 6.20
N LEU A 49 -28.17 -12.44 5.06
CA LEU A 49 -27.20 -11.42 4.67
C LEU A 49 -27.72 -10.05 5.13
N GLY A 50 -26.96 -9.40 6.00
CA GLY A 50 -27.31 -8.16 6.66
C GLY A 50 -28.17 -8.31 7.92
N PHE A 51 -28.42 -7.16 8.57
CA PHE A 51 -29.21 -7.02 9.79
C PHE A 51 -30.47 -6.16 9.61
N GLY A 52 -31.38 -6.27 10.58
CA GLY A 52 -32.57 -5.42 10.68
C GLY A 52 -33.77 -5.89 9.85
N LYS A 53 -34.50 -4.94 9.27
CA LYS A 53 -35.73 -5.23 8.51
C LYS A 53 -35.38 -6.05 7.26
N LYS A 54 -36.06 -7.17 7.06
CA LYS A 54 -35.90 -8.04 5.90
C LYS A 54 -36.49 -7.35 4.66
N ILE A 55 -35.68 -7.19 3.62
CA ILE A 55 -36.11 -6.68 2.31
C ILE A 55 -36.68 -7.84 1.49
N PHE A 56 -35.97 -8.97 1.50
CA PHE A 56 -36.37 -10.17 0.80
C PHE A 56 -36.23 -11.37 1.73
N GLN A 57 -37.20 -12.27 1.69
CA GLN A 57 -37.20 -13.51 2.45
C GLN A 57 -37.79 -14.63 1.60
N THR A 58 -37.12 -15.78 1.56
CA THR A 58 -37.66 -17.01 0.97
C THR A 58 -37.34 -18.19 1.86
N GLN A 59 -38.28 -19.13 1.99
CA GLN A 59 -38.09 -20.35 2.75
C GLN A 59 -37.84 -21.51 1.80
N ARG A 60 -36.74 -22.23 2.02
CA ARG A 60 -36.44 -23.45 1.28
C ARG A 60 -36.10 -24.56 2.27
N GLY A 61 -36.98 -25.55 2.34
CA GLY A 61 -36.94 -26.58 3.38
C GLY A 61 -37.15 -25.96 4.76
N GLU A 62 -36.27 -26.29 5.69
CA GLU A 62 -36.28 -25.79 7.08
C GLU A 62 -35.58 -24.43 7.25
N THR A 63 -34.90 -23.93 6.22
CA THR A 63 -34.09 -22.70 6.31
C THR A 63 -34.76 -21.54 5.61
N THR A 64 -34.81 -20.42 6.31
CA THR A 64 -35.27 -19.13 5.79
C THR A 64 -34.07 -18.30 5.34
N TYR A 65 -33.98 -18.01 4.06
CA TYR A 65 -32.94 -17.16 3.47
C TYR A 65 -33.43 -15.71 3.44
N CYS A 66 -32.64 -14.80 4.01
CA CYS A 66 -33.00 -13.38 4.14
C CYS A 66 -31.93 -12.47 3.52
N ILE A 67 -32.38 -11.39 2.89
CA ILE A 67 -31.57 -10.21 2.61
C ILE A 67 -32.17 -9.05 3.41
N SER A 68 -31.37 -8.45 4.27
CA SER A 68 -31.81 -7.43 5.22
C SER A 68 -31.33 -6.03 4.81
N LEU A 69 -31.99 -4.99 5.35
CA LEU A 69 -31.77 -3.60 4.98
C LEU A 69 -30.34 -3.10 5.24
N ILE A 70 -29.71 -3.57 6.31
CA ILE A 70 -28.35 -3.15 6.67
C ILE A 70 -27.38 -4.20 6.14
N PRO A 71 -26.61 -3.95 5.07
CA PRO A 71 -25.72 -4.94 4.44
C PRO A 71 -24.40 -5.15 5.19
N LEU A 72 -24.21 -4.48 6.33
CA LEU A 72 -23.02 -4.54 7.18
C LEU A 72 -23.15 -5.68 8.19
N GLY A 73 -23.17 -6.91 7.70
CA GLY A 73 -23.20 -8.10 8.55
C GLY A 73 -23.96 -9.27 7.95
N GLY A 74 -24.15 -10.29 8.77
CA GLY A 74 -24.86 -11.52 8.45
C GLY A 74 -25.01 -12.34 9.72
N TYR A 75 -25.86 -13.37 9.67
CA TYR A 75 -25.91 -14.35 10.74
C TYR A 75 -26.53 -15.67 10.26
N VAL A 76 -26.05 -16.76 10.84
CA VAL A 76 -26.67 -18.09 10.77
C VAL A 76 -27.35 -18.40 12.10
N LYS A 77 -28.68 -18.38 12.13
CA LYS A 77 -29.45 -18.77 13.31
C LYS A 77 -29.66 -20.28 13.33
N MET A 78 -29.09 -20.95 14.33
CA MET A 78 -29.14 -22.39 14.46
C MET A 78 -30.24 -22.80 15.43
N PHE A 79 -30.94 -23.89 15.13
CA PHE A 79 -31.94 -24.42 16.06
C PHE A 79 -31.27 -24.82 17.37
N GLY A 80 -31.84 -24.39 18.50
CA GLY A 80 -31.29 -24.66 19.82
C GLY A 80 -29.97 -23.94 20.13
N ASP A 81 -29.70 -22.78 19.50
CA ASP A 81 -28.60 -21.87 19.85
C ASP A 81 -28.88 -21.00 21.10
N ASP A 82 -30.16 -20.82 21.43
CA ASP A 82 -30.64 -20.03 22.56
C ASP A 82 -30.76 -20.91 23.83
N PRO A 83 -29.85 -20.75 24.80
CA PRO A 83 -29.82 -21.58 26.01
C PRO A 83 -30.97 -21.29 26.98
N THR A 84 -31.75 -20.22 26.77
CA THR A 84 -32.92 -19.91 27.60
C THR A 84 -34.16 -20.72 27.20
N LYS A 85 -34.14 -21.33 26.01
CA LYS A 85 -35.26 -22.11 25.48
C LYS A 85 -35.02 -23.59 25.66
N SER A 86 -35.99 -24.26 26.30
CA SER A 86 -35.97 -25.72 26.41
C SER A 86 -36.30 -26.37 25.07
N VAL A 87 -35.43 -27.26 24.60
CA VAL A 87 -35.65 -28.06 23.40
C VAL A 87 -36.32 -29.39 23.78
N ALA A 88 -37.38 -29.77 23.05
CA ALA A 88 -38.06 -31.05 23.25
C ALA A 88 -37.08 -32.22 23.02
N SER A 89 -37.20 -33.31 23.80
CA SER A 89 -36.27 -34.45 23.74
C SER A 89 -36.11 -35.04 22.34
N GLU A 90 -37.17 -35.01 21.53
CA GLU A 90 -37.20 -35.51 20.15
C GLU A 90 -36.43 -34.61 19.17
N GLU A 91 -36.26 -33.33 19.51
CA GLU A 91 -35.60 -32.34 18.65
C GLU A 91 -34.14 -32.06 19.02
N LYS A 92 -33.68 -32.58 20.17
CA LYS A 92 -32.28 -32.49 20.62
C LYS A 92 -31.26 -32.95 19.57
N PRO A 93 -31.51 -34.00 18.76
CA PRO A 93 -30.59 -34.37 17.69
C PRO A 93 -30.35 -33.28 16.63
N TYR A 94 -31.24 -32.30 16.51
CA TYR A 94 -31.12 -31.18 15.56
C TYR A 94 -30.66 -29.86 16.21
N SER A 95 -30.53 -29.85 17.54
CA SER A 95 -30.16 -28.69 18.35
C SER A 95 -28.66 -28.50 18.40
N PHE A 96 -28.20 -27.26 18.21
CA PHE A 96 -26.78 -26.90 18.24
C PHE A 96 -26.15 -27.16 19.61
N LEU A 97 -26.75 -26.68 20.70
CA LEU A 97 -26.19 -26.81 22.05
C LEU A 97 -26.15 -28.25 22.55
N ASP A 98 -27.03 -29.13 22.05
CA ASP A 98 -27.05 -30.55 22.38
C ASP A 98 -26.04 -31.38 21.57
N LYS A 99 -25.33 -30.79 20.58
CA LYS A 99 -24.27 -31.48 19.85
C LYS A 99 -23.00 -31.67 20.70
N PRO A 100 -22.21 -32.73 20.41
CA PRO A 100 -20.89 -32.91 20.99
C PRO A 100 -20.04 -31.64 20.84
N VAL A 101 -19.23 -31.34 21.85
CA VAL A 101 -18.39 -30.14 21.90
C VAL A 101 -17.48 -30.04 20.66
N SER A 102 -16.95 -31.16 20.17
CA SER A 102 -16.14 -31.20 18.96
C SER A 102 -16.90 -30.76 17.70
N GLN A 103 -18.18 -31.10 17.58
CA GLN A 103 -19.02 -30.67 16.45
C GLN A 103 -19.34 -29.18 16.56
N ARG A 104 -19.65 -28.67 17.77
CA ARG A 104 -19.85 -27.23 17.99
C ARG A 104 -18.59 -26.42 17.67
N ILE A 105 -17.42 -26.89 18.10
CA ILE A 105 -16.12 -26.30 17.77
C ILE A 105 -15.90 -26.29 16.25
N ALA A 106 -16.17 -27.41 15.56
CA ALA A 106 -16.02 -27.48 14.11
C ALA A 106 -16.96 -26.51 13.37
N ILE A 107 -18.21 -26.37 13.82
CA ILE A 107 -19.18 -25.42 13.25
C ILE A 107 -18.70 -23.98 13.43
N VAL A 108 -18.24 -23.60 14.63
CA VAL A 108 -17.74 -22.24 14.90
C VAL A 108 -16.43 -21.97 14.16
N LEU A 109 -15.51 -22.93 14.06
CA LEU A 109 -14.28 -22.76 13.28
C LEU A 109 -14.53 -22.67 11.77
N ALA A 110 -15.65 -23.20 11.27
CA ALA A 110 -15.92 -23.26 9.85
C ALA A 110 -16.02 -21.87 9.21
N GLY A 111 -16.63 -20.89 9.89
CA GLY A 111 -16.76 -19.53 9.36
C GLY A 111 -15.41 -18.87 9.10
N PRO A 112 -14.53 -18.75 10.11
CA PRO A 112 -13.19 -18.20 9.92
C PRO A 112 -12.37 -18.99 8.89
N LEU A 113 -12.38 -20.33 8.94
CA LEU A 113 -11.62 -21.16 8.00
C LEU A 113 -12.10 -21.00 6.54
N MET A 114 -13.39 -20.74 6.32
CA MET A 114 -13.89 -20.43 4.97
C MET A 114 -13.35 -19.12 4.43
N ASN A 115 -13.09 -18.12 5.27
CA ASN A 115 -12.42 -16.89 4.84
C ASN A 115 -10.95 -17.15 4.47
N LEU A 116 -10.22 -17.96 5.24
CA LEU A 116 -8.85 -18.34 4.85
C LEU A 116 -8.84 -19.10 3.50
N PHE A 117 -9.77 -20.05 3.32
CA PHE A 117 -9.94 -20.76 2.05
C PHE A 117 -10.27 -19.79 0.89
N PHE A 118 -11.19 -18.85 1.13
CA PHE A 118 -11.60 -17.88 0.13
C PHE A 118 -10.47 -16.94 -0.27
N ALA A 119 -9.63 -16.51 0.69
CA ALA A 119 -8.40 -15.78 0.37
C ALA A 119 -7.48 -16.57 -0.56
N GLY A 120 -7.27 -17.86 -0.28
CA GLY A 120 -6.47 -18.74 -1.14
C GLY A 120 -7.06 -18.87 -2.54
N LEU A 121 -8.39 -18.98 -2.65
CA LEU A 121 -9.11 -18.99 -3.92
C LEU A 121 -8.94 -17.66 -4.69
N LEU A 122 -9.00 -16.51 -4.00
CA LEU A 122 -8.80 -15.20 -4.60
C LEU A 122 -7.38 -15.04 -5.14
N PHE A 123 -6.35 -15.43 -4.38
CA PHE A 123 -4.97 -15.41 -4.86
C PHE A 123 -4.73 -16.40 -5.99
N PHE A 124 -5.37 -17.57 -5.96
CA PHE A 124 -5.39 -18.50 -7.09
C PHE A 124 -5.96 -17.84 -8.36
N MET A 125 -7.08 -17.12 -8.26
CA MET A 125 -7.66 -16.41 -9.41
C MET A 125 -6.74 -15.29 -9.91
N ILE A 126 -6.13 -14.53 -9.01
CA ILE A 126 -5.16 -13.48 -9.37
C ILE A 126 -3.97 -14.09 -10.12
N ALA A 127 -3.46 -15.24 -9.69
CA ALA A 127 -2.34 -15.92 -10.35
C ALA A 127 -2.68 -16.38 -11.78
N LEU A 128 -3.95 -16.71 -12.06
CA LEU A 128 -4.42 -17.08 -13.41
C LEU A 128 -4.70 -15.87 -14.30
N ILE A 129 -5.37 -14.85 -13.77
CA ILE A 129 -5.70 -13.61 -14.50
C ILE A 129 -4.41 -12.85 -14.83
N GLY A 130 -3.51 -12.81 -13.86
CA GLY A 130 -2.30 -12.02 -13.87
C GLY A 130 -2.44 -10.70 -13.13
N GLN A 131 -1.32 -10.19 -12.65
CA GLN A 131 -1.19 -8.87 -12.07
C GLN A 131 0.01 -8.14 -12.66
N GLU A 132 -0.12 -6.84 -12.80
CA GLU A 132 0.99 -5.97 -13.18
C GLU A 132 1.88 -5.73 -11.96
N VAL A 133 3.14 -6.10 -12.07
CA VAL A 133 4.14 -5.95 -11.01
C VAL A 133 5.40 -5.30 -11.55
N PRO A 134 6.19 -4.61 -10.71
CA PRO A 134 7.46 -4.03 -11.13
C PRO A 134 8.37 -5.06 -11.82
N GLY A 135 8.82 -4.73 -13.03
CA GLY A 135 9.80 -5.53 -13.77
C GLY A 135 11.17 -5.52 -13.10
N SER A 136 12.07 -6.39 -13.57
CA SER A 136 13.44 -6.53 -13.07
C SER A 136 14.41 -5.44 -13.58
N VAL A 137 13.94 -4.20 -13.73
CA VAL A 137 14.77 -3.08 -14.18
C VAL A 137 15.33 -2.35 -12.97
N VAL A 138 16.64 -2.10 -13.01
CA VAL A 138 17.37 -1.35 -12.00
C VAL A 138 17.08 0.13 -12.17
N GLY A 139 16.78 0.78 -11.04
CA GLY A 139 16.55 2.21 -10.96
C GLY A 139 17.84 3.02 -11.04
N ASP A 140 17.94 4.11 -10.27
CA ASP A 140 19.14 4.95 -10.27
C ASP A 140 20.27 4.35 -9.42
N VAL A 141 21.44 4.17 -10.04
CA VAL A 141 22.63 3.60 -9.40
C VAL A 141 23.67 4.69 -9.13
N ALA A 142 23.91 5.01 -7.86
CA ALA A 142 24.89 6.03 -7.47
C ALA A 142 26.33 5.60 -7.81
N PRO A 143 27.20 6.49 -8.35
CA PRO A 143 28.57 6.14 -8.75
C PRO A 143 29.47 5.58 -7.63
N SER A 144 29.21 5.94 -6.38
CA SER A 144 29.94 5.45 -5.20
C SER A 144 29.38 4.13 -4.64
N SER A 145 28.30 3.60 -5.22
CA SER A 145 27.63 2.43 -4.69
C SER A 145 28.31 1.13 -5.07
N ARG A 146 28.11 0.12 -4.23
CA ARG A 146 28.56 -1.26 -4.49
C ARG A 146 28.00 -1.83 -5.79
N ALA A 147 26.75 -1.50 -6.14
CA ALA A 147 26.15 -1.89 -7.42
C ALA A 147 26.93 -1.30 -8.60
N TYR A 148 27.30 -0.01 -8.53
CA TYR A 148 28.08 0.63 -9.59
C TYR A 148 29.46 0.01 -9.77
N GLU A 149 30.17 -0.24 -8.65
CA GLU A 149 31.48 -0.89 -8.63
C GLU A 149 31.43 -2.31 -9.24
N ALA A 150 30.36 -3.05 -8.97
CA ALA A 150 30.14 -4.38 -9.55
C ALA A 150 29.81 -4.37 -11.05
N GLY A 151 29.52 -3.19 -11.61
CA GLY A 151 29.25 -3.00 -13.03
C GLY A 151 27.79 -2.76 -13.39
N PHE A 152 26.87 -2.69 -12.42
CA PHE A 152 25.49 -2.27 -12.70
C PHE A 152 25.46 -0.80 -13.13
N ARG A 153 24.51 -0.46 -14.00
CA ARG A 153 24.21 0.92 -14.40
C ARG A 153 22.71 1.16 -14.31
N SER A 154 22.33 2.42 -14.16
CA SER A 154 20.91 2.78 -14.11
C SER A 154 20.17 2.30 -15.37
N GLY A 155 19.02 1.67 -15.18
CA GLY A 155 18.20 1.11 -16.25
C GLY A 155 18.58 -0.28 -16.75
N ASP A 156 19.61 -0.89 -16.17
CA ASP A 156 19.91 -2.28 -16.46
C ASP A 156 18.69 -3.17 -16.19
N LYS A 157 18.34 -4.02 -17.15
CA LYS A 157 17.37 -5.09 -16.97
C LYS A 157 18.09 -6.34 -16.49
N VAL A 158 17.76 -6.81 -15.29
CA VAL A 158 18.26 -8.08 -14.76
C VAL A 158 17.51 -9.24 -15.42
N LEU A 159 18.23 -10.05 -16.20
CA LEU A 159 17.68 -11.20 -16.93
C LEU A 159 17.83 -12.50 -16.15
N GLU A 160 18.91 -12.63 -15.37
CA GLU A 160 19.23 -13.83 -14.60
C GLU A 160 19.96 -13.42 -13.31
N ALA A 161 19.65 -14.10 -12.20
CA ALA A 161 20.38 -14.00 -10.94
C ALA A 161 20.55 -15.41 -10.36
N ALA A 162 21.76 -15.76 -9.93
CA ALA A 162 22.04 -17.11 -9.39
C ALA A 162 21.63 -18.26 -10.34
N HIS A 163 21.79 -18.06 -11.66
CA HIS A 163 21.34 -19.00 -12.71
C HIS A 163 19.83 -19.21 -12.82
N VAL A 164 19.03 -18.36 -12.16
CA VAL A 164 17.57 -18.37 -12.25
C VAL A 164 17.13 -17.19 -13.12
N PRO A 165 16.28 -17.41 -14.15
CA PRO A 165 15.71 -16.32 -14.94
C PRO A 165 14.86 -15.39 -14.07
N ILE A 166 15.03 -14.08 -14.23
CA ILE A 166 14.34 -13.05 -13.46
C ILE A 166 13.47 -12.21 -14.38
N LYS A 167 12.22 -12.04 -13.99
CA LYS A 167 11.26 -11.19 -14.71
C LYS A 167 10.77 -10.03 -13.86
N THR A 168 10.66 -10.25 -12.55
CA THR A 168 10.08 -9.28 -11.62
C THR A 168 11.11 -8.83 -10.59
N TRP A 169 10.91 -7.63 -10.05
CA TRP A 169 11.74 -7.16 -8.95
C TRP A 169 11.58 -8.02 -7.69
N ARG A 170 10.38 -8.57 -7.46
CA ARG A 170 10.11 -9.48 -6.33
C ARG A 170 11.00 -10.72 -6.37
N GLU A 171 11.09 -11.38 -7.52
CA GLU A 171 11.97 -12.55 -7.72
C GLU A 171 13.45 -12.19 -7.45
N LEU A 172 13.88 -11.02 -7.92
CA LEU A 172 15.23 -10.52 -7.70
C LEU A 172 15.51 -10.33 -6.20
N SER A 173 14.63 -9.63 -5.50
CA SER A 173 14.74 -9.38 -4.05
C SER A 173 14.76 -10.68 -3.24
N GLU A 174 13.94 -11.68 -3.61
CA GLU A 174 13.93 -12.99 -2.95
C GLU A 174 15.27 -13.73 -3.11
N ILE A 175 15.87 -13.69 -4.30
CA ILE A 175 17.19 -14.32 -4.53
C ILE A 175 18.29 -13.60 -3.76
N ILE A 176 18.29 -12.26 -3.76
CA ILE A 176 19.24 -11.44 -3.01
C ILE A 176 19.13 -11.76 -1.51
N GLN A 177 17.90 -11.79 -0.98
CA GLN A 177 17.60 -12.11 0.42
C GLN A 177 18.11 -13.49 0.83
N ASN A 178 17.94 -14.50 -0.03
CA ASN A 178 18.34 -15.88 0.26
C ASN A 178 19.85 -16.15 0.04
N SER A 179 20.58 -15.16 -0.48
CA SER A 179 21.99 -15.30 -0.86
C SER A 179 22.91 -14.34 -0.13
N VAL A 180 22.45 -13.71 0.95
CA VAL A 180 23.26 -12.82 1.78
C VAL A 180 24.54 -13.53 2.24
N GLY A 181 25.68 -12.86 2.08
CA GLY A 181 27.00 -13.41 2.42
C GLY A 181 27.61 -14.32 1.35
N LYS A 182 26.93 -14.56 0.22
CA LYS A 182 27.48 -15.29 -0.93
C LYS A 182 27.64 -14.35 -2.12
N THR A 183 28.67 -14.57 -2.94
CA THR A 183 28.78 -13.89 -4.23
C THR A 183 27.69 -14.40 -5.16
N LEU A 184 26.96 -13.47 -5.78
CA LEU A 184 25.94 -13.73 -6.78
C LEU A 184 26.39 -13.20 -8.13
N ASP A 185 26.18 -14.03 -9.15
CA ASP A 185 26.33 -13.64 -10.55
C ASP A 185 24.97 -13.23 -11.12
N PHE A 186 24.96 -12.12 -11.85
CA PHE A 186 23.81 -11.56 -12.52
C PHE A 186 24.11 -11.39 -14.01
N LYS A 187 23.13 -11.70 -14.86
CA LYS A 187 23.15 -11.27 -16.26
C LYS A 187 22.26 -10.06 -16.41
N VAL A 188 22.84 -8.95 -16.86
CA VAL A 188 22.12 -7.69 -17.04
C VAL A 188 22.24 -7.21 -18.48
N GLN A 189 21.16 -6.62 -18.98
CA GLN A 189 21.08 -6.01 -20.30
C GLN A 189 20.93 -4.50 -20.11
N SER A 190 21.78 -3.71 -20.76
CA SER A 190 21.70 -2.25 -20.65
C SER A 190 20.47 -1.68 -21.36
N GLU A 191 19.91 -0.60 -20.82
CA GLU A 191 18.65 -0.01 -21.31
C GLU A 191 18.67 0.35 -22.81
N ASN A 192 19.81 0.85 -23.30
CA ASN A 192 19.98 1.33 -24.67
C ASN A 192 20.82 0.39 -25.55
N SER A 193 21.06 -0.85 -25.12
CA SER A 193 21.91 -1.82 -25.84
C SER A 193 21.37 -3.24 -25.71
N GLU A 194 21.50 -4.04 -26.77
CA GLU A 194 21.24 -5.48 -26.68
C GLU A 194 22.38 -6.26 -25.99
N GLU A 195 23.45 -5.58 -25.62
CA GLU A 195 24.59 -6.17 -24.93
C GLU A 195 24.19 -6.72 -23.56
N VAL A 196 24.48 -8.01 -23.35
CA VAL A 196 24.31 -8.69 -22.08
C VAL A 196 25.67 -8.83 -21.41
N ARG A 197 25.79 -8.29 -20.21
CA ARG A 197 27.00 -8.40 -19.38
C ARG A 197 26.73 -9.23 -18.14
N THR A 198 27.78 -9.89 -17.66
CA THR A 198 27.76 -10.57 -16.37
C THR A 198 28.39 -9.66 -15.32
N VAL A 199 27.68 -9.44 -14.22
CA VAL A 199 28.13 -8.65 -13.08
C VAL A 199 28.05 -9.51 -11.82
N SER A 200 29.01 -9.37 -10.92
CA SER A 200 29.10 -10.19 -9.71
C SER A 200 29.25 -9.31 -8.48
N THR A 201 28.43 -9.55 -7.47
CA THR A 201 28.53 -8.86 -6.18
C THR A 201 27.94 -9.73 -5.06
N ASN A 202 28.33 -9.47 -3.82
CA ASN A 202 27.75 -10.16 -2.67
C ASN A 202 26.69 -9.29 -1.97
N PRO A 203 25.46 -9.80 -1.74
CA PRO A 203 24.49 -9.13 -0.91
C PRO A 203 24.92 -9.07 0.56
N THR A 204 24.50 -8.00 1.22
CA THR A 204 24.69 -7.76 2.65
C THR A 204 23.35 -7.56 3.33
N TYR A 205 23.30 -7.72 4.65
CA TYR A 205 22.12 -7.31 5.41
C TYR A 205 22.10 -5.78 5.55
N GLY A 206 21.01 -5.17 5.10
CA GLY A 206 20.70 -3.76 5.34
C GLY A 206 19.55 -3.59 6.34
N PRO A 207 19.33 -2.36 6.82
CA PRO A 207 18.09 -2.02 7.52
C PRO A 207 16.90 -2.29 6.61
N SER A 208 15.79 -2.74 7.20
CA SER A 208 14.52 -2.81 6.49
C SER A 208 13.73 -1.54 6.76
N ASP A 209 13.42 -0.77 5.72
CA ASP A 209 12.56 0.41 5.84
C ASP A 209 11.06 0.04 5.87
N ASP A 210 10.72 -1.21 5.57
CA ASP A 210 9.34 -1.71 5.61
C ASP A 210 9.04 -2.43 6.94
N ILE A 211 8.19 -1.82 7.77
CA ILE A 211 7.72 -2.33 9.08
C ILE A 211 6.94 -3.62 8.97
N LEU A 212 6.46 -3.96 7.78
CA LEU A 212 5.67 -5.14 7.54
C LEU A 212 6.51 -6.27 6.95
N THR A 213 7.81 -6.04 6.71
CA THR A 213 8.74 -7.12 6.42
C THR A 213 8.86 -8.06 7.62
N PRO A 214 8.68 -9.38 7.41
CA PRO A 214 8.89 -10.37 8.46
C PRO A 214 10.30 -10.41 9.03
N ASN A 215 11.29 -9.96 8.24
CA ASN A 215 12.69 -10.00 8.61
C ASN A 215 13.12 -8.63 9.12
N GLU A 216 13.74 -8.58 10.30
CA GLU A 216 14.35 -7.34 10.85
C GLU A 216 15.51 -6.81 9.98
N LYS A 217 16.07 -7.67 9.14
CA LYS A 217 17.14 -7.34 8.18
C LYS A 217 16.79 -7.90 6.82
N VAL A 218 16.92 -7.06 5.81
CA VAL A 218 16.71 -7.46 4.42
C VAL A 218 18.04 -7.63 3.70
N GLY A 219 18.12 -8.64 2.84
CA GLY A 219 19.25 -8.78 1.93
C GLY A 219 19.18 -7.67 0.89
N THR A 220 20.25 -6.89 0.79
CA THR A 220 20.36 -5.77 -0.13
C THR A 220 21.72 -5.76 -0.80
N ILE A 221 21.80 -5.06 -1.92
CA ILE A 221 23.04 -4.64 -2.56
C ILE A 221 22.97 -3.12 -2.58
N GLU A 222 23.92 -2.46 -1.91
CA GLU A 222 23.97 -1.00 -1.86
C GLU A 222 23.96 -0.40 -3.28
N GLY A 223 23.01 0.51 -3.54
CA GLY A 223 22.79 1.14 -4.85
C GLY A 223 21.99 0.31 -5.86
N LEU A 224 21.49 -0.87 -5.48
CA LEU A 224 20.60 -1.68 -6.31
C LEU A 224 19.17 -1.59 -5.79
N ALA A 225 18.36 -0.73 -6.42
CA ALA A 225 16.97 -0.49 -6.07
C ALA A 225 16.12 -0.37 -7.34
N PRO A 226 14.79 -0.61 -7.30
CA PRO A 226 13.93 -0.45 -8.47
C PRO A 226 13.62 1.03 -8.75
N GLU A 227 13.70 1.90 -7.73
CA GLU A 227 13.26 3.28 -7.84
C GLU A 227 14.25 4.14 -8.64
N SER A 228 13.71 5.00 -9.50
CA SER A 228 14.45 6.10 -10.13
C SER A 228 13.79 7.42 -9.78
N LEU A 229 14.50 8.53 -9.93
CA LEU A 229 13.87 9.84 -9.90
C LEU A 229 12.81 9.94 -11.01
N SER A 230 11.63 10.47 -10.68
CA SER A 230 10.57 10.70 -11.66
C SER A 230 10.92 11.84 -12.60
N SER A 231 10.19 11.97 -13.70
CA SER A 231 10.40 13.03 -14.69
C SER A 231 9.89 14.41 -14.27
N LEU A 232 9.80 14.65 -12.95
CA LEU A 232 9.53 15.97 -12.38
C LEU A 232 10.78 16.83 -12.49
N ILE A 233 10.66 17.99 -13.15
CA ILE A 233 11.81 18.82 -13.51
C ILE A 233 11.92 20.10 -12.69
N GLY A 234 13.14 20.56 -12.49
CA GLY A 234 13.49 21.90 -12.07
C GLY A 234 14.03 22.72 -13.24
N ILE A 235 13.62 23.98 -13.36
CA ILE A 235 14.20 24.94 -14.30
C ILE A 235 15.20 25.80 -13.54
N PHE A 236 16.48 25.68 -13.87
CA PHE A 236 17.56 26.43 -13.20
C PHE A 236 18.04 27.63 -14.01
N ASP A 237 17.80 27.63 -15.32
CA ASP A 237 18.03 28.76 -16.20
C ASP A 237 16.70 29.34 -16.70
N PRO A 238 16.21 30.45 -16.10
CA PRO A 238 14.97 31.11 -16.51
C PRO A 238 15.00 31.66 -17.94
N GLN A 239 16.18 31.80 -18.54
CA GLN A 239 16.36 32.26 -19.93
C GLN A 239 16.72 31.10 -20.87
N GLY A 240 16.82 29.88 -20.35
CA GLY A 240 17.17 28.68 -21.10
C GLY A 240 16.09 28.24 -22.08
N LEU A 241 16.43 27.29 -22.94
CA LEU A 241 15.53 26.77 -23.98
C LEU A 241 14.24 26.18 -23.38
N ALA A 242 14.33 25.46 -22.27
CA ALA A 242 13.17 24.88 -21.60
C ALA A 242 12.20 25.96 -21.11
N ALA A 243 12.72 26.98 -20.40
CA ALA A 243 11.92 28.08 -19.87
C ALA A 243 11.23 28.87 -20.99
N THR A 244 11.97 29.20 -22.05
CA THR A 244 11.46 29.95 -23.21
C THR A 244 10.44 29.16 -24.02
N ALA A 245 10.54 27.82 -24.05
CA ALA A 245 9.52 26.94 -24.62
C ALA A 245 8.23 26.84 -23.77
N GLY A 246 8.25 27.33 -22.52
CA GLY A 246 7.09 27.33 -21.62
C GLY A 246 7.06 26.19 -20.60
N LEU A 247 8.18 25.48 -20.42
CA LEU A 247 8.38 24.61 -19.26
C LEU A 247 8.58 25.44 -17.98
N ARG A 248 8.16 24.86 -16.86
CA ARG A 248 8.19 25.46 -15.53
C ARG A 248 8.76 24.44 -14.56
N SER A 249 9.40 24.92 -13.49
CA SER A 249 9.77 24.06 -12.37
C SER A 249 8.53 23.37 -11.82
N LEU A 250 8.66 22.10 -11.45
CA LEU A 250 7.59 21.20 -11.00
C LEU A 250 6.60 20.78 -12.10
N ASP A 251 6.96 20.96 -13.38
CA ASP A 251 6.33 20.21 -14.46
C ASP A 251 6.77 18.75 -14.41
N PHE A 252 5.83 17.85 -14.69
CA PHE A 252 6.09 16.43 -14.92
C PHE A 252 6.06 16.17 -16.43
N ILE A 253 7.14 15.61 -16.98
CA ILE A 253 7.19 15.23 -18.40
C ILE A 253 6.68 13.80 -18.54
N GLU A 254 5.50 13.63 -19.15
CA GLU A 254 4.85 12.33 -19.36
C GLU A 254 5.38 11.65 -20.63
N LYS A 255 5.54 12.41 -21.72
CA LYS A 255 5.96 11.89 -23.04
C LYS A 255 6.89 12.83 -23.79
N ILE A 256 7.74 12.25 -24.63
CA ILE A 256 8.56 12.96 -25.63
C ILE A 256 8.33 12.30 -26.99
N ASP A 257 7.81 13.05 -27.97
CA ASP A 257 7.48 12.57 -29.32
C ASP A 257 6.59 11.31 -29.32
N GLY A 258 5.68 11.22 -28.35
CA GLY A 258 4.79 10.08 -28.16
C GLY A 258 5.38 8.89 -27.38
N ALA A 259 6.70 8.87 -27.13
CA ALA A 259 7.34 7.87 -26.27
C ALA A 259 7.14 8.21 -24.78
N ASP A 260 6.83 7.20 -23.96
CA ASP A 260 6.67 7.35 -22.52
C ASP A 260 8.00 7.67 -21.82
N VAL A 261 7.95 8.60 -20.86
CA VAL A 261 9.08 8.91 -19.99
C VAL A 261 8.92 8.15 -18.68
N HIS A 262 9.80 7.19 -18.43
CA HIS A 262 9.74 6.34 -17.23
C HIS A 262 10.55 6.88 -16.04
N GLY A 263 11.27 7.99 -16.21
CA GLY A 263 12.05 8.64 -15.15
C GLY A 263 12.91 9.77 -15.67
N PHE A 264 13.50 10.54 -14.75
CA PHE A 264 14.37 11.68 -15.07
C PHE A 264 15.54 11.26 -15.97
N ARG A 265 16.15 10.11 -15.65
CA ARG A 265 17.29 9.54 -16.41
C ARG A 265 16.96 9.26 -17.88
N ASN A 266 15.71 8.99 -18.22
CA ASN A 266 15.30 8.68 -19.59
C ASN A 266 15.16 9.95 -20.47
N LEU A 267 15.01 11.13 -19.86
CA LEU A 267 14.84 12.39 -20.58
C LEU A 267 16.01 12.67 -21.53
N GLU A 268 17.24 12.44 -21.07
CA GLU A 268 18.43 12.73 -21.86
C GLU A 268 18.49 11.90 -23.16
N GLY A 269 18.23 10.59 -23.07
CA GLY A 269 18.22 9.71 -24.24
C GLY A 269 17.11 10.08 -25.24
N LEU A 270 15.90 10.34 -24.73
CA LEU A 270 14.75 10.72 -25.56
C LEU A 270 14.96 12.07 -26.25
N LEU A 271 15.48 13.06 -25.54
CA LEU A 271 15.78 14.37 -26.11
C LEU A 271 16.92 14.33 -27.14
N LYS A 272 17.97 13.54 -26.89
CA LYS A 272 19.04 13.32 -27.89
C LYS A 272 18.49 12.67 -29.16
N ASN A 273 17.64 11.67 -29.03
CA ASN A 273 16.99 11.02 -30.18
C ASN A 273 16.11 12.00 -30.96
N ALA A 274 15.33 12.84 -30.27
CA ALA A 274 14.51 13.87 -30.89
C ALA A 274 15.35 14.94 -31.61
N GLN A 275 16.45 15.38 -30.98
CA GLN A 275 17.41 16.31 -31.59
C GLN A 275 18.01 15.74 -32.88
N LEU A 276 18.44 14.48 -32.87
CA LEU A 276 19.04 13.82 -34.03
C LEU A 276 18.03 13.58 -35.17
N ARG A 277 16.75 13.38 -34.84
CA ARG A 277 15.71 13.08 -35.82
C ARG A 277 15.20 14.35 -36.51
N ASP A 278 14.69 15.30 -35.73
CA ASP A 278 13.95 16.47 -36.24
C ASP A 278 14.49 17.82 -35.72
N GLY A 279 15.50 17.81 -34.86
CA GLY A 279 15.99 19.02 -34.18
C GLY A 279 14.99 19.62 -33.19
N LYS A 280 13.86 18.94 -32.94
CA LYS A 280 12.77 19.41 -32.07
C LYS A 280 12.21 18.24 -31.28
N ALA A 281 11.71 18.51 -30.09
CA ALA A 281 11.03 17.56 -29.24
C ALA A 281 9.63 18.09 -28.87
N LEU A 282 8.60 17.27 -29.06
CA LEU A 282 7.25 17.55 -28.59
C LEU A 282 7.03 16.86 -27.25
N LEU A 283 6.90 17.65 -26.18
CA LEU A 283 6.74 17.19 -24.82
C LEU A 283 5.27 17.22 -24.43
N SER A 284 4.76 16.12 -23.87
CA SER A 284 3.51 16.13 -23.12
C SER A 284 3.83 16.33 -21.65
N VAL A 285 3.35 17.42 -21.06
CA VAL A 285 3.68 17.79 -19.68
C VAL A 285 2.41 18.14 -18.91
N PHE A 286 2.43 17.91 -17.60
CA PHE A 286 1.41 18.44 -16.70
C PHE A 286 2.04 19.04 -15.46
N GLU A 287 1.38 20.05 -14.91
CA GLU A 287 1.84 20.64 -13.66
C GLU A 287 1.34 19.78 -12.50
N TYR A 288 2.27 19.28 -11.68
CA TYR A 288 1.91 18.43 -10.56
C TYR A 288 1.24 19.27 -9.45
N HIS A 289 -0.05 19.02 -9.23
CA HIS A 289 -0.84 19.55 -8.13
C HIS A 289 -1.48 18.39 -7.37
N MET A 290 -1.12 18.25 -6.09
CA MET A 290 -1.70 17.23 -5.22
C MET A 290 -3.20 17.47 -5.04
N GLY A 291 -4.02 16.50 -5.43
CA GLY A 291 -5.48 16.52 -5.25
C GLY A 291 -6.29 17.13 -6.41
N GLU A 292 -5.64 17.59 -7.49
CA GLU A 292 -6.32 18.06 -8.70
C GLU A 292 -6.01 17.16 -9.90
N GLU A 293 -6.96 17.06 -10.84
CA GLU A 293 -6.74 16.41 -12.13
C GLU A 293 -5.60 17.12 -12.89
N PRO A 294 -4.60 16.37 -13.40
CA PRO A 294 -3.45 16.96 -14.05
C PRO A 294 -3.85 17.66 -15.35
N LYS A 295 -3.62 18.98 -15.41
CA LYS A 295 -3.83 19.78 -16.62
C LYS A 295 -2.66 19.55 -17.59
N ARG A 296 -2.88 18.65 -18.54
CA ARG A 296 -1.91 18.34 -19.60
C ARG A 296 -1.81 19.48 -20.61
N ARG A 297 -0.59 19.74 -21.07
CA ARG A 297 -0.28 20.67 -22.15
C ARG A 297 0.87 20.12 -22.99
N GLU A 298 0.90 20.51 -24.25
CA GLU A 298 2.01 20.20 -25.14
C GLU A 298 3.00 21.36 -25.15
N VAL A 299 4.29 21.03 -25.10
CA VAL A 299 5.39 21.99 -25.17
C VAL A 299 6.35 21.55 -26.28
N SER A 300 6.59 22.43 -27.25
CA SER A 300 7.56 22.16 -28.32
C SER A 300 8.90 22.80 -27.98
N LEU A 301 9.92 21.96 -27.85
CA LEU A 301 11.29 22.36 -27.53
C LEU A 301 12.14 22.35 -28.80
N ASN A 302 12.77 23.49 -29.10
CA ASN A 302 13.71 23.59 -30.22
C ASN A 302 15.12 23.24 -29.75
N LEU A 303 15.71 22.21 -30.36
CA LEU A 303 17.02 21.64 -30.02
C LEU A 303 18.04 21.85 -31.16
N GLU A 304 17.66 22.47 -32.28
CA GLU A 304 18.52 22.69 -33.45
C GLU A 304 19.78 23.51 -33.12
N SER A 305 19.68 24.43 -32.15
CA SER A 305 20.78 25.30 -31.73
C SER A 305 21.78 24.63 -30.79
N LEU A 306 21.48 23.42 -30.30
CA LEU A 306 22.33 22.71 -29.37
C LEU A 306 23.45 21.98 -30.11
N SER A 307 24.67 22.09 -29.60
CA SER A 307 25.79 21.28 -30.08
C SER A 307 25.53 19.80 -29.80
N SER A 308 25.75 18.94 -30.78
CA SER A 308 25.70 17.48 -30.64
C SER A 308 26.72 16.96 -29.61
N ASP A 309 27.76 17.74 -29.32
CA ASP A 309 28.85 17.39 -28.40
C ASP A 309 28.60 17.88 -26.97
N SER A 310 27.40 18.43 -26.69
CA SER A 310 27.05 18.90 -25.34
C SER A 310 27.10 17.73 -24.35
N PRO A 311 27.87 17.84 -23.23
CA PRO A 311 28.03 16.74 -22.28
C PRO A 311 26.71 16.26 -21.65
N SER A 312 25.73 17.16 -21.51
CA SER A 312 24.36 16.85 -21.11
C SER A 312 23.40 17.79 -21.81
N ILE A 313 22.44 17.23 -22.55
CA ILE A 313 21.39 18.01 -23.22
C ILE A 313 20.48 18.69 -22.19
N LEU A 314 20.27 18.07 -21.02
CA LEU A 314 19.44 18.60 -19.94
C LEU A 314 20.01 19.91 -19.39
N ASN A 315 21.31 19.92 -19.10
CA ASN A 315 21.99 21.15 -18.67
C ASN A 315 21.93 22.23 -19.76
N ALA A 316 22.07 21.87 -21.03
CA ALA A 316 22.05 22.82 -22.13
C ALA A 316 20.66 23.45 -22.36
N ILE A 317 19.57 22.75 -22.04
CA ILE A 317 18.21 23.30 -22.10
C ILE A 317 17.79 24.00 -20.80
N GLY A 318 18.60 23.94 -19.74
CA GLY A 318 18.33 24.58 -18.44
C GLY A 318 17.45 23.76 -17.50
N VAL A 319 17.48 22.43 -17.61
CA VAL A 319 16.65 21.48 -16.85
C VAL A 319 17.50 20.62 -15.92
N GLU A 320 17.02 20.41 -14.70
CA GLU A 320 17.57 19.47 -13.72
C GLU A 320 16.45 18.70 -12.99
N SER A 321 16.81 17.81 -12.07
CA SER A 321 15.84 17.10 -11.21
C SER A 321 15.14 18.08 -10.26
N ALA A 322 13.84 17.88 -10.03
CA ALA A 322 13.07 18.65 -9.06
C ALA A 322 13.34 18.27 -7.59
N GLU A 323 14.27 17.36 -7.29
CA GLU A 323 14.56 16.85 -5.95
C GLU A 323 14.74 17.96 -4.90
N LEU A 324 15.51 19.00 -5.23
CA LEU A 324 15.78 20.12 -4.31
C LEU A 324 14.77 21.26 -4.41
N TYR A 325 13.75 21.13 -5.26
CA TYR A 325 12.72 22.15 -5.45
C TYR A 325 11.57 21.93 -4.47
N LEU A 326 11.09 23.00 -3.86
CA LEU A 326 9.96 22.94 -2.92
C LEU A 326 8.65 22.72 -3.68
N LEU A 327 8.08 21.52 -3.58
CA LEU A 327 6.81 21.18 -4.21
C LEU A 327 5.62 21.73 -3.41
N ARG A 328 5.67 21.62 -2.08
CA ARG A 328 4.62 22.08 -1.17
C ARG A 328 5.25 22.63 0.11
N LEU A 329 4.54 23.58 0.72
CA LEU A 329 4.81 24.07 2.06
C LEU A 329 3.56 23.85 2.93
N LYS A 330 3.77 23.49 4.20
CA LYS A 330 2.70 23.40 5.21
C LYS A 330 2.07 24.79 5.38
N PRO A 331 0.74 24.93 5.20
CA PRO A 331 0.06 26.20 5.44
C PRO A 331 0.35 26.72 6.85
N ASN A 332 0.71 28.00 6.98
CA ASN A 332 1.12 28.63 8.24
C ASN A 332 2.33 27.97 8.94
N GLY A 333 3.07 27.08 8.26
CA GLY A 333 4.26 26.45 8.82
C GLY A 333 5.46 27.40 8.86
N PRO A 334 6.56 27.01 9.53
CA PRO A 334 7.73 27.87 9.69
C PRO A 334 8.32 28.39 8.39
N ALA A 335 8.52 27.51 7.40
CA ALA A 335 9.09 27.89 6.11
C ALA A 335 8.22 28.89 5.33
N MET A 336 6.90 28.67 5.31
CA MET A 336 5.97 29.57 4.63
C MET A 336 5.94 30.94 5.32
N THR A 337 5.95 30.96 6.65
CA THR A 337 5.98 32.20 7.45
C THR A 337 7.28 32.98 7.24
N ALA A 338 8.39 32.27 7.08
CA ALA A 338 9.70 32.85 6.76
C ALA A 338 9.84 33.30 5.29
N GLY A 339 8.81 33.11 4.45
CA GLY A 339 8.75 33.62 3.08
C GLY A 339 9.31 32.69 2.01
N LEU A 340 9.57 31.41 2.33
CA LEU A 340 9.81 30.37 1.32
C LEU A 340 8.54 30.10 0.52
N GLN A 341 8.71 29.75 -0.75
CA GLN A 341 7.63 29.60 -1.72
C GLN A 341 7.77 28.30 -2.50
N ARG A 342 6.65 27.82 -3.06
CA ARG A 342 6.65 26.70 -3.99
C ARG A 342 7.54 27.05 -5.20
N GLY A 343 8.38 26.11 -5.62
CA GLY A 343 9.32 26.27 -6.72
C GLY A 343 10.67 26.85 -6.33
N ASP A 344 10.88 27.26 -5.07
CA ASP A 344 12.21 27.59 -4.56
C ASP A 344 13.11 26.35 -4.60
N LYS A 345 14.34 26.47 -5.11
CA LYS A 345 15.36 25.40 -5.03
C LYS A 345 16.24 25.61 -3.81
N VAL A 346 16.32 24.64 -2.90
CA VAL A 346 17.26 24.70 -1.77
C VAL A 346 18.69 24.52 -2.28
N ILE A 347 19.57 25.47 -1.98
CA ILE A 347 20.98 25.44 -2.43
C ILE A 347 21.99 25.44 -1.28
N ALA A 348 21.63 25.96 -0.10
CA ALA A 348 22.45 25.87 1.10
C ALA A 348 21.60 26.00 2.38
N ILE A 349 22.10 25.43 3.47
CA ILE A 349 21.54 25.57 4.82
C ILE A 349 22.68 25.98 5.76
N ASP A 350 22.52 27.10 6.46
CA ASP A 350 23.55 27.70 7.32
C ASP A 350 24.93 27.81 6.66
N GLY A 351 24.96 28.16 5.36
CA GLY A 351 26.17 28.26 4.55
C GLY A 351 26.76 26.93 4.09
N THR A 352 26.19 25.79 4.50
CA THR A 352 26.57 24.46 4.01
C THR A 352 25.85 24.19 2.68
N PRO A 353 26.57 23.98 1.57
CA PRO A 353 25.94 23.66 0.28
C PRO A 353 25.12 22.38 0.34
N ILE A 354 23.95 22.39 -0.29
CA ILE A 354 23.06 21.24 -0.40
C ILE A 354 23.07 20.73 -1.84
N THR A 355 23.32 19.44 -2.00
CA THR A 355 23.29 18.73 -3.29
C THR A 355 22.25 17.61 -3.35
N GLU A 356 21.77 17.15 -2.19
CA GLU A 356 20.83 16.03 -2.07
C GLU A 356 19.78 16.34 -1.01
N TRP A 357 18.55 15.86 -1.22
CA TRP A 357 17.46 16.12 -0.29
C TRP A 357 17.69 15.50 1.10
N GLU A 358 18.39 14.37 1.16
CA GLU A 358 18.73 13.71 2.43
C GLU A 358 19.54 14.63 3.36
N GLN A 359 20.40 15.49 2.80
CA GLN A 359 21.17 16.47 3.56
C GLN A 359 20.25 17.51 4.22
N VAL A 360 19.17 17.93 3.55
CA VAL A 360 18.15 18.82 4.12
C VAL A 360 17.45 18.13 5.29
N LEU A 361 17.01 16.89 5.09
CA LEU A 361 16.32 16.11 6.12
C LEU A 361 17.21 15.90 7.35
N ASN A 362 18.45 15.45 7.15
CA ASN A 362 19.39 15.18 8.23
C ASN A 362 19.76 16.46 8.99
N THR A 363 19.96 17.59 8.29
CA THR A 363 20.28 18.88 8.93
C THR A 363 19.13 19.38 9.81
N ILE A 364 17.89 19.30 9.33
CA ILE A 364 16.73 19.75 10.11
C ILE A 364 16.36 18.76 11.21
N LYS A 365 16.48 17.45 10.95
CA LYS A 365 16.17 16.39 11.94
C LYS A 365 17.12 16.40 13.12
N THR A 366 18.42 16.65 12.88
CA THR A 366 19.45 16.69 13.93
C THR A 366 19.59 18.07 14.58
N TYR A 367 18.68 19.00 14.27
CA TYR A 367 18.68 20.32 14.86
C TYR A 367 18.45 20.26 16.37
N ASP A 368 19.37 20.85 17.14
CA ASP A 368 19.38 20.78 18.62
C ASP A 368 19.25 22.16 19.28
N LYS A 369 19.27 23.24 18.49
CA LYS A 369 19.26 24.62 18.99
C LYS A 369 17.83 25.15 19.10
N ILE A 370 17.26 25.06 20.30
CA ILE A 370 15.92 25.58 20.60
C ILE A 370 15.81 27.07 20.20
N ASP A 371 14.71 27.44 19.54
CA ASP A 371 14.35 28.80 19.12
C ASP A 371 15.39 29.55 18.27
N THR A 372 16.40 28.85 17.78
CA THR A 372 17.38 29.43 16.88
C THR A 372 16.87 29.28 15.45
N PRO A 373 16.93 30.33 14.62
CA PRO A 373 16.61 30.19 13.21
C PRO A 373 17.72 29.46 12.44
N VAL A 374 17.32 28.71 11.42
CA VAL A 374 18.18 28.15 10.39
C VAL A 374 18.09 29.04 9.16
N ASN A 375 19.22 29.47 8.62
CA ASN A 375 19.26 30.23 7.38
C ASN A 375 19.20 29.27 6.18
N ILE A 376 18.12 29.35 5.41
CA ILE A 376 17.93 28.54 4.21
C ILE A 376 18.14 29.44 3.00
N GLU A 377 19.19 29.15 2.23
CA GLU A 377 19.44 29.80 0.95
C GLU A 377 18.73 29.02 -0.16
N VAL A 378 17.95 29.74 -0.95
CA VAL A 378 17.21 29.18 -2.08
C VAL A 378 17.45 29.97 -3.36
N LEU A 379 17.30 29.30 -4.50
CA LEU A 379 17.21 29.92 -5.81
C LEU A 379 15.74 30.08 -6.18
N ARG A 380 15.29 31.32 -6.36
CA ARG A 380 13.95 31.68 -6.82
C ARG A 380 14.05 32.37 -8.16
N ASN A 381 13.54 31.74 -9.23
CA ASN A 381 13.62 32.27 -10.59
C ASN A 381 15.05 32.71 -10.99
N GLY A 382 16.06 31.90 -10.65
CA GLY A 382 17.47 32.19 -10.92
C GLY A 382 18.13 33.21 -9.98
N LEU A 383 17.39 33.82 -9.06
CA LEU A 383 17.93 34.76 -8.07
C LEU A 383 18.13 34.06 -6.72
N LYS A 384 19.29 34.29 -6.11
CA LYS A 384 19.56 33.80 -4.75
C LYS A 384 18.78 34.66 -3.74
N THR A 385 18.03 34.00 -2.87
CA THR A 385 17.36 34.60 -1.73
C THR A 385 17.59 33.72 -0.50
N SER A 386 17.43 34.28 0.69
CA SER A 386 17.58 33.56 1.94
C SER A 386 16.36 33.76 2.83
N ALA A 387 16.01 32.74 3.60
CA ALA A 387 14.95 32.80 4.60
C ALA A 387 15.48 32.31 5.95
N SER A 388 15.22 33.07 7.00
CA SER A 388 15.54 32.70 8.37
C SER A 388 14.36 31.92 8.95
N VAL A 389 14.47 30.60 9.03
CA VAL A 389 13.37 29.69 9.38
C VAL A 389 13.61 29.08 10.75
N THR A 390 12.71 29.30 11.70
CA THR A 390 12.81 28.67 13.04
C THR A 390 12.12 27.29 13.02
N PRO A 391 12.86 26.17 13.17
CA PRO A 391 12.24 24.85 13.18
C PRO A 391 11.28 24.65 14.35
N GLU A 392 10.16 23.95 14.11
CA GLU A 392 9.17 23.61 15.12
C GLU A 392 9.23 22.11 15.45
N MET A 393 9.09 21.76 16.73
CA MET A 393 8.95 20.35 17.12
C MET A 393 7.62 19.83 16.59
N THR A 394 7.66 18.80 15.76
CA THR A 394 6.49 18.19 15.14
C THR A 394 6.50 16.70 15.42
N ASP A 395 5.37 16.18 15.90
CA ASP A 395 5.15 14.75 16.00
C ASP A 395 4.77 14.22 14.61
N LEU A 396 5.67 13.43 14.03
CA LEU A 396 5.47 12.80 12.73
C LEU A 396 5.51 11.29 12.87
N MET A 397 4.88 10.58 11.94
CA MET A 397 5.08 9.15 11.82
C MET A 397 6.29 8.90 10.92
N ASN A 398 7.27 8.14 11.40
CA ASN A 398 8.40 7.75 10.57
C ASN A 398 7.97 6.71 9.52
N ALA A 399 8.88 6.38 8.58
CA ALA A 399 8.65 5.29 7.62
C ALA A 399 8.34 3.97 8.33
N GLN A 400 8.79 3.85 9.59
CA GLN A 400 8.57 2.72 10.47
C GLN A 400 7.24 2.75 11.25
N GLY A 401 6.33 3.69 10.99
CA GLY A 401 5.00 3.70 11.60
C GLY A 401 5.00 4.05 13.10
N GLN A 402 6.15 4.47 13.63
CA GLN A 402 6.34 4.97 14.99
C GLN A 402 6.19 6.49 15.01
N GLU A 403 5.65 7.02 16.11
CA GLU A 403 5.68 8.46 16.36
C GLU A 403 7.10 8.88 16.72
N GLU A 404 7.64 9.81 15.93
CA GLU A 404 8.93 10.44 16.12
C GLU A 404 8.70 11.95 16.25
N SER A 405 8.93 12.50 17.44
CA SER A 405 9.02 13.96 17.62
C SER A 405 10.35 14.42 17.04
N ARG A 406 10.30 15.24 16.00
CA ARG A 406 11.49 15.83 15.39
C ARG A 406 11.22 17.26 14.97
N TYR A 407 12.29 18.04 14.87
CA TYR A 407 12.19 19.37 14.30
C TYR A 407 11.80 19.28 12.82
N THR A 408 10.88 20.15 12.42
CA THR A 408 10.49 20.32 11.02
C THR A 408 10.33 21.80 10.71
N ILE A 409 10.36 22.12 9.43
CA ILE A 409 10.11 23.48 8.92
C ILE A 409 8.90 23.53 7.98
N GLY A 410 8.19 22.41 7.82
CA GLY A 410 6.99 22.33 6.99
C GLY A 410 7.25 22.47 5.49
N ILE A 411 8.35 21.92 4.96
CA ILE A 411 8.62 21.87 3.51
C ILE A 411 8.53 20.44 2.98
N TYR A 412 8.10 20.31 1.72
CA TYR A 412 8.00 19.05 1.02
C TYR A 412 8.70 19.17 -0.34
N PRO A 413 9.63 18.27 -0.68
CA PRO A 413 10.40 18.35 -1.91
C PRO A 413 9.59 17.90 -3.12
N GLY A 414 10.07 18.26 -4.32
CA GLY A 414 9.73 17.61 -5.58
C GLY A 414 10.39 16.25 -5.77
N LEU A 415 10.87 15.61 -4.68
CA LEU A 415 11.40 14.26 -4.71
C LEU A 415 10.23 13.28 -4.90
N SER A 416 10.07 12.83 -6.14
CA SER A 416 9.10 11.83 -6.54
C SER A 416 9.84 10.68 -7.19
N MET A 417 9.52 9.46 -6.77
CA MET A 417 10.09 8.25 -7.34
C MET A 417 9.22 7.74 -8.49
N SER A 418 9.88 7.20 -9.50
CA SER A 418 9.28 6.39 -10.55
C SER A 418 9.68 4.93 -10.35
N TYR A 419 8.78 4.04 -10.72
CA TYR A 419 8.96 2.59 -10.63
C TYR A 419 9.27 2.02 -12.01
N PRO A 420 9.95 0.86 -12.06
CA PRO A 420 10.29 0.25 -13.34
C PRO A 420 9.01 -0.14 -14.08
N PRO A 421 9.08 -0.27 -15.43
CA PRO A 421 7.96 -0.70 -16.23
C PRO A 421 7.32 -1.97 -15.67
N LEU A 422 5.98 -1.95 -15.61
CA LEU A 422 5.24 -3.09 -15.10
C LEU A 422 5.28 -4.25 -16.08
N VAL A 423 5.39 -5.46 -15.54
CA VAL A 423 5.31 -6.71 -16.29
C VAL A 423 4.11 -7.51 -15.79
N LEU A 424 3.45 -8.21 -16.70
CA LEU A 424 2.35 -9.09 -16.35
C LEU A 424 2.89 -10.38 -15.73
N GLU A 425 2.71 -10.55 -14.43
CA GLU A 425 3.00 -11.78 -13.70
C GLU A 425 1.75 -12.67 -13.67
N ARG A 426 1.80 -13.82 -14.36
CA ARG A 426 0.73 -14.82 -14.36
C ARG A 426 1.29 -16.23 -14.54
N THR A 427 0.51 -17.23 -14.12
CA THR A 427 0.76 -18.64 -14.46
C THR A 427 -0.37 -19.21 -15.31
N ASN A 428 0.00 -20.05 -16.28
CA ASN A 428 -0.96 -20.82 -17.07
C ASN A 428 -1.20 -22.23 -16.49
N ASN A 429 -0.51 -22.58 -15.40
CA ASN A 429 -0.63 -23.90 -14.76
C ASN A 429 -1.55 -23.79 -13.54
N PRO A 430 -2.76 -24.40 -13.57
CA PRO A 430 -3.70 -24.33 -12.46
C PRO A 430 -3.15 -24.89 -11.14
N PHE A 431 -2.31 -25.94 -11.18
CA PHE A 431 -1.71 -26.49 -9.97
C PHE A 431 -0.69 -25.54 -9.36
N GLN A 432 0.08 -24.84 -10.20
CA GLN A 432 0.97 -23.78 -9.74
C GLN A 432 0.18 -22.62 -9.14
N ALA A 433 -0.94 -22.23 -9.76
CA ALA A 433 -1.82 -21.20 -9.21
C ALA A 433 -2.36 -21.57 -7.83
N VAL A 434 -2.67 -22.85 -7.57
CA VAL A 434 -3.10 -23.31 -6.23
C VAL A 434 -1.97 -23.14 -5.23
N SER A 435 -0.74 -23.52 -5.60
CA SER A 435 0.44 -23.33 -4.76
C SER A 435 0.66 -21.85 -4.44
N ILE A 436 0.58 -20.97 -5.44
CA ILE A 436 0.69 -19.51 -5.26
C ILE A 436 -0.43 -19.01 -4.34
N GLY A 437 -1.66 -19.50 -4.50
CA GLY A 437 -2.78 -19.13 -3.63
C GLY A 437 -2.50 -19.43 -2.16
N ILE A 438 -2.02 -20.63 -1.86
CA ILE A 438 -1.66 -21.07 -0.50
C ILE A 438 -0.48 -20.25 0.05
N GLU A 439 0.57 -20.09 -0.75
CA GLU A 439 1.77 -19.34 -0.39
C GLU A 439 1.44 -17.89 -0.06
N LYS A 440 0.70 -17.19 -0.93
CA LYS A 440 0.28 -15.80 -0.71
C LYS A 440 -0.63 -15.68 0.50
N SER A 441 -1.55 -16.62 0.73
CA SER A 441 -2.37 -16.63 1.95
C SER A 441 -1.52 -16.75 3.21
N TYR A 442 -0.49 -17.60 3.20
CA TYR A 442 0.42 -17.78 4.32
C TYR A 442 1.30 -16.55 4.56
N GLU A 443 1.89 -15.97 3.50
CA GLU A 443 2.68 -14.73 3.57
C GLU A 443 1.87 -13.58 4.16
N TRP A 444 0.69 -13.31 3.62
CA TRP A 444 -0.17 -12.24 4.13
C TRP A 444 -0.67 -12.50 5.55
N SER A 445 -0.91 -13.76 5.92
CA SER A 445 -1.23 -14.13 7.31
C SER A 445 -0.09 -13.77 8.26
N LYS A 446 1.18 -14.06 7.88
CA LYS A 446 2.35 -13.67 8.68
C LYS A 446 2.45 -12.16 8.83
N VAL A 447 2.29 -11.42 7.74
CA VAL A 447 2.39 -9.95 7.75
C VAL A 447 1.35 -9.36 8.69
N ILE A 448 0.10 -9.82 8.63
CA ILE A 448 -0.97 -9.34 9.51
C ILE A 448 -0.69 -9.69 10.98
N VAL A 449 -0.29 -10.93 11.26
CA VAL A 449 0.06 -11.35 12.64
C VAL A 449 1.23 -10.54 13.19
N LEU A 450 2.27 -10.34 12.38
CA LEU A 450 3.43 -9.54 12.78
C LEU A 450 3.04 -8.08 13.02
N GLY A 451 2.18 -7.51 12.19
CA GLY A 451 1.63 -6.17 12.38
C GLY A 451 0.94 -6.03 13.74
N PHE A 452 0.11 -7.02 14.14
CA PHE A 452 -0.48 -7.05 15.47
C PHE A 452 0.58 -7.14 16.57
N VAL A 453 1.57 -8.03 16.43
CA VAL A 453 2.63 -8.20 17.44
C VAL A 453 3.44 -6.91 17.61
N ARG A 454 3.88 -6.29 16.52
CA ARG A 454 4.63 -5.03 16.52
C ARG A 454 3.81 -3.88 17.09
N MET A 455 2.50 -3.87 16.87
CA MET A 455 1.61 -2.90 17.50
C MET A 455 1.53 -3.08 19.02
N PHE A 456 1.48 -4.32 19.53
CA PHE A 456 1.54 -4.58 20.97
C PHE A 456 2.91 -4.25 21.59
N GLN A 457 3.99 -4.36 20.82
CA GLN A 457 5.35 -4.00 21.23
C GLN A 457 5.58 -2.47 21.24
N GLY A 458 4.69 -1.70 20.60
CA GLY A 458 4.84 -0.25 20.43
C GLY A 458 5.65 0.15 19.19
N ASP A 459 6.03 -0.81 18.35
CA ASP A 459 6.76 -0.58 17.10
C ASP A 459 5.85 -0.10 15.97
N VAL A 460 4.55 -0.34 16.07
CA VAL A 460 3.54 0.19 15.14
C VAL A 460 2.52 1.00 15.92
N SER A 461 2.30 2.26 15.53
CA SER A 461 1.30 3.11 16.18
C SER A 461 -0.12 2.54 15.99
N PRO A 462 -0.93 2.42 17.06
CA PRO A 462 -2.35 2.06 16.96
C PRO A 462 -3.19 3.06 16.15
N LYS A 463 -2.66 4.27 15.87
CA LYS A 463 -3.32 5.26 14.99
C LYS A 463 -3.46 4.78 13.54
N ASN A 464 -2.74 3.72 13.18
CA ASN A 464 -2.84 3.05 11.88
C ASN A 464 -4.06 2.11 11.76
N ILE A 465 -4.77 1.85 12.85
CA ILE A 465 -6.03 1.10 12.79
C ILE A 465 -7.11 1.99 12.17
N GLY A 466 -7.42 1.72 10.90
CA GLY A 466 -8.53 2.36 10.19
C GLY A 466 -9.89 1.76 10.52
N SER A 467 -10.95 2.56 10.39
CA SER A 467 -12.34 2.11 10.52
C SER A 467 -12.93 1.68 9.16
N LEU A 468 -14.25 1.49 9.12
CA LEU A 468 -15.00 1.26 7.87
C LEU A 468 -14.80 2.37 6.82
N ILE A 469 -14.49 3.60 7.24
CA ILE A 469 -14.21 4.72 6.31
C ILE A 469 -12.91 4.45 5.55
N THR A 470 -11.83 4.14 6.26
CA THR A 470 -10.55 3.80 5.66
C THR A 470 -10.65 2.56 4.77
N ILE A 471 -11.34 1.50 5.23
CA ILE A 471 -11.59 0.31 4.39
C ILE A 471 -12.38 0.68 3.12
N GLY A 472 -13.37 1.57 3.23
CA GLY A 472 -14.15 2.06 2.09
C GLY A 472 -13.31 2.79 1.06
N LYS A 473 -12.44 3.71 1.50
CA LYS A 473 -11.51 4.41 0.62
C LYS A 473 -10.58 3.45 -0.11
N TYR A 474 -9.97 2.50 0.61
CA TYR A 474 -9.12 1.49 0.00
C TYR A 474 -9.88 0.56 -0.95
N ALA A 475 -11.13 0.21 -0.63
CA ALA A 475 -11.97 -0.58 -1.52
C ALA A 475 -12.29 0.15 -2.83
N SER A 476 -12.65 1.44 -2.75
CA SER A 476 -12.89 2.31 -3.92
C SER A 476 -11.62 2.43 -4.77
N HIS A 477 -10.51 2.79 -4.14
CA HIS A 477 -9.23 2.97 -4.84
C HIS A 477 -8.75 1.66 -5.49
N SER A 478 -8.91 0.53 -4.81
CA SER A 478 -8.56 -0.79 -5.36
C SER A 478 -9.47 -1.20 -6.52
N PHE A 479 -10.75 -0.80 -6.48
CA PHE A 479 -11.70 -1.07 -7.57
C PHE A 479 -11.37 -0.24 -8.81
N GLU A 480 -11.03 1.04 -8.64
CA GLU A 480 -10.58 1.93 -9.72
C GLU A 480 -9.24 1.48 -10.33
N ALA A 481 -8.34 0.95 -9.50
CA ALA A 481 -7.06 0.39 -9.94
C ALA A 481 -7.19 -0.93 -10.73
N GLY A 482 -8.37 -1.56 -10.74
CA GLY A 482 -8.68 -2.73 -11.55
C GLY A 482 -8.96 -4.01 -10.77
N LEU A 483 -9.39 -5.05 -11.50
CA LEU A 483 -9.92 -6.28 -10.90
C LEU A 483 -8.90 -7.03 -10.04
N SER A 484 -7.65 -7.16 -10.48
CA SER A 484 -6.60 -7.87 -9.72
C SER A 484 -6.32 -7.19 -8.38
N GLN A 485 -6.25 -5.86 -8.35
CA GLN A 485 -6.08 -5.07 -7.13
C GLN A 485 -7.26 -5.24 -6.17
N PHE A 486 -8.50 -5.17 -6.69
CA PHE A 486 -9.70 -5.35 -5.89
C PHE A 486 -9.80 -6.76 -5.28
N LEU A 487 -9.49 -7.81 -6.06
CA LEU A 487 -9.42 -9.19 -5.55
C LEU A 487 -8.31 -9.36 -4.51
N ARG A 488 -7.16 -8.69 -4.68
CA ARG A 488 -6.07 -8.74 -3.71
C ARG A 488 -6.48 -8.11 -2.38
N MET A 489 -7.12 -6.94 -2.43
CA MET A 489 -7.67 -6.30 -1.24
C MET A 489 -8.70 -7.21 -0.55
N MET A 490 -9.59 -7.84 -1.32
CA MET A 490 -10.54 -8.81 -0.79
C MET A 490 -9.86 -10.00 -0.11
N ALA A 491 -8.78 -10.54 -0.70
CA ALA A 491 -8.03 -11.64 -0.11
C ALA A 491 -7.39 -11.23 1.22
N ILE A 492 -6.76 -10.06 1.28
CA ILE A 492 -6.12 -9.52 2.49
C ILE A 492 -7.15 -9.31 3.60
N ILE A 493 -8.29 -8.68 3.30
CA ILE A 493 -9.35 -8.47 4.30
C ILE A 493 -9.98 -9.81 4.72
N SER A 494 -10.10 -10.78 3.80
CA SER A 494 -10.57 -12.12 4.14
C SER A 494 -9.65 -12.82 5.15
N ILE A 495 -8.33 -12.74 4.96
CA ILE A 495 -7.34 -13.25 5.93
C ILE A 495 -7.46 -12.50 7.25
N ASN A 496 -7.61 -11.18 7.22
CA ASN A 496 -7.77 -10.39 8.43
C ASN A 496 -9.03 -10.79 9.22
N LEU A 497 -10.16 -11.02 8.55
CA LEU A 497 -11.38 -11.55 9.18
C LEU A 497 -11.18 -12.95 9.75
N PHE A 498 -10.45 -13.83 9.06
CA PHE A 498 -10.07 -15.14 9.61
C PHE A 498 -9.29 -14.98 10.92
N LEU A 499 -8.25 -14.15 10.93
CA LEU A 499 -7.38 -13.96 12.10
C LEU A 499 -8.12 -13.29 13.27
N ILE A 500 -8.85 -12.22 13.01
CA ILE A 500 -9.61 -11.48 14.03
C ILE A 500 -10.68 -12.37 14.64
N ASN A 501 -11.43 -13.14 13.84
CA ASN A 501 -12.46 -14.03 14.37
C ASN A 501 -11.91 -15.22 15.14
N LEU A 502 -10.60 -15.51 15.06
CA LEU A 502 -9.93 -16.50 15.93
C LEU A 502 -9.47 -15.93 17.27
N LEU A 503 -9.49 -14.60 17.46
CA LEU A 503 -9.08 -13.98 18.72
C LEU A 503 -10.03 -14.40 19.86
N PRO A 504 -9.53 -14.57 21.09
CA PRO A 504 -10.31 -14.97 22.26
C PRO A 504 -11.18 -13.82 22.80
N VAL A 505 -11.91 -13.14 21.93
CA VAL A 505 -12.83 -12.05 22.26
C VAL A 505 -14.24 -12.64 22.31
N PRO A 506 -14.96 -12.55 23.45
CA PRO A 506 -16.25 -13.20 23.66
C PRO A 506 -17.36 -12.94 22.63
N VAL A 507 -17.29 -11.83 21.89
CA VAL A 507 -18.28 -11.46 20.84
C VAL A 507 -17.93 -12.05 19.47
N LEU A 508 -16.69 -12.53 19.30
CA LEU A 508 -16.20 -13.17 18.08
C LEU A 508 -16.26 -14.70 18.24
N ASP A 509 -16.14 -15.41 17.12
CA ASP A 509 -16.13 -16.88 17.08
C ASP A 509 -15.09 -17.49 18.02
N GLY A 510 -13.89 -16.91 18.08
CA GLY A 510 -12.81 -17.33 18.96
C GLY A 510 -13.19 -17.28 20.45
N GLY A 511 -14.09 -16.38 20.86
CA GLY A 511 -14.68 -16.38 22.19
C GLY A 511 -15.50 -17.64 22.48
N HIS A 512 -16.34 -18.05 21.52
CA HIS A 512 -17.09 -19.30 21.61
C HIS A 512 -16.17 -20.52 21.62
N LEU A 513 -15.09 -20.51 20.84
CA LEU A 513 -14.07 -21.56 20.87
C LEU A 513 -13.41 -21.68 22.24
N VAL A 514 -13.11 -20.57 22.91
CA VAL A 514 -12.60 -20.58 24.29
C VAL A 514 -13.62 -21.21 25.24
N PHE A 515 -14.90 -20.84 25.15
CA PHE A 515 -15.94 -21.40 26.02
C PHE A 515 -16.10 -22.90 25.83
N PHE A 516 -16.14 -23.38 24.58
CA PHE A 516 -16.24 -24.80 24.27
C PHE A 516 -14.97 -25.57 24.63
N SER A 517 -13.79 -24.96 24.50
CA SER A 517 -12.53 -25.58 24.94
C SER A 517 -12.52 -25.76 26.47
N ILE A 518 -12.98 -24.76 27.21
CA ILE A 518 -13.13 -24.87 28.67
C ILE A 518 -14.15 -25.95 29.04
N GLU A 519 -15.26 -26.04 28.31
CA GLU A 519 -16.26 -27.10 28.50
C GLU A 519 -15.67 -28.49 28.25
N ALA A 520 -14.90 -28.68 27.16
CA ALA A 520 -14.24 -29.94 26.85
C ALA A 520 -13.27 -30.39 27.95
N LEU A 521 -12.52 -29.44 28.53
CA LEU A 521 -11.58 -29.71 29.63
C LEU A 521 -12.28 -29.98 30.97
N ARG A 522 -13.40 -29.32 31.24
CA ARG A 522 -14.13 -29.43 32.52
C ARG A 522 -15.20 -30.52 32.53
N GLY A 523 -15.62 -31.00 31.36
CA GLY A 523 -16.73 -31.94 31.18
C GLY A 523 -18.11 -31.33 31.45
N ALA A 524 -18.21 -30.02 31.65
CA ALA A 524 -19.48 -29.32 31.92
C ALA A 524 -19.49 -27.90 31.32
N PRO A 525 -20.64 -27.43 30.81
CA PRO A 525 -20.75 -26.12 30.19
C PRO A 525 -20.54 -24.99 31.21
N LEU A 526 -20.08 -23.84 30.71
CA LEU A 526 -19.98 -22.62 31.52
C LEU A 526 -21.38 -22.13 31.91
N SER A 527 -21.50 -21.58 33.12
CA SER A 527 -22.76 -20.98 33.56
C SER A 527 -23.13 -19.80 32.66
N MET A 528 -24.40 -19.70 32.26
CA MET A 528 -24.94 -18.62 31.43
C MET A 528 -24.48 -17.22 31.84
N ARG A 529 -24.60 -16.90 33.13
CA ARG A 529 -24.17 -15.60 33.67
C ARG A 529 -22.70 -15.26 33.39
N LYS A 530 -21.80 -16.25 33.38
CA LYS A 530 -20.38 -16.02 33.09
C LYS A 530 -20.15 -15.76 31.60
N MET A 531 -20.89 -16.44 30.72
CA MET A 531 -20.82 -16.20 29.28
C MET A 531 -21.39 -14.83 28.93
N GLU A 532 -22.54 -14.45 29.50
CA GLU A 532 -23.14 -13.12 29.33
C GLU A 532 -22.21 -11.99 29.78
N ILE A 533 -21.60 -12.11 30.96
CA ILE A 533 -20.63 -11.11 31.45
C ILE A 533 -19.43 -11.01 30.51
N ALA A 534 -18.89 -12.16 30.07
CA ALA A 534 -17.78 -12.18 29.13
C ALA A 534 -18.16 -11.52 27.79
N GLN A 535 -19.34 -11.85 27.24
CA GLN A 535 -19.87 -11.26 26.01
C GLN A 535 -20.07 -9.75 26.13
N GLN A 536 -20.67 -9.27 27.22
CA GLN A 536 -20.83 -7.84 27.47
C GLN A 536 -19.49 -7.12 27.57
N PHE A 537 -18.52 -7.70 28.28
CA PHE A 537 -17.17 -7.15 28.37
C PHE A 537 -16.48 -7.11 27.00
N GLY A 538 -16.57 -8.19 26.22
CA GLY A 538 -16.06 -8.24 24.85
C GLY A 538 -16.72 -7.20 23.94
N LEU A 539 -18.03 -6.96 24.10
CA LEU A 539 -18.78 -5.98 23.32
C LEU A 539 -18.32 -4.56 23.64
N VAL A 540 -18.11 -4.25 24.92
CA VAL A 540 -17.58 -2.94 25.34
C VAL A 540 -16.20 -2.71 24.72
N ILE A 541 -15.29 -3.69 24.79
CA ILE A 541 -13.96 -3.59 24.16
C ILE A 541 -14.07 -3.35 22.66
N LEU A 542 -14.91 -4.13 21.97
CA LEU A 542 -15.10 -4.02 20.53
C LEU A 542 -15.62 -2.63 20.14
N ILE A 543 -16.65 -2.14 20.84
CA ILE A 543 -17.20 -0.79 20.61
C ILE A 543 -16.15 0.28 20.90
N SER A 544 -15.39 0.16 21.99
CA SER A 544 -14.30 1.11 22.29
C SER A 544 -13.25 1.15 21.19
N LEU A 545 -12.86 -0.01 20.65
CA LEU A 545 -11.91 -0.10 19.54
C LEU A 545 -12.50 0.49 18.24
N MET A 546 -13.77 0.24 17.94
CA MET A 546 -14.45 0.85 16.79
C MET A 546 -14.53 2.37 16.88
N VAL A 547 -14.84 2.91 18.07
CA VAL A 547 -14.87 4.35 18.33
C VAL A 547 -13.46 4.95 18.21
N PHE A 548 -12.44 4.27 18.73
CA PHE A 548 -11.04 4.67 18.59
C PHE A 548 -10.60 4.71 17.12
N ALA A 549 -10.88 3.66 16.35
CA ALA A 549 -10.56 3.61 14.92
C ALA A 549 -11.30 4.71 14.12
N LEU A 550 -12.56 4.99 14.47
CA LEU A 550 -13.30 6.10 13.86
C LEU A 550 -12.70 7.46 14.23
N PHE A 551 -12.27 7.63 15.47
CA PHE A 551 -11.57 8.84 15.91
C PHE A 551 -10.24 9.03 15.15
N ASN A 552 -9.48 7.95 14.91
CA ASN A 552 -8.28 8.00 14.09
C ASN A 552 -8.60 8.44 12.65
N ASP A 553 -9.60 7.84 12.02
CA ASP A 553 -10.01 8.19 10.66
C ASP A 553 -10.45 9.67 10.55
N ILE A 554 -11.20 10.18 11.54
CA ILE A 554 -11.63 11.58 11.60
C ILE A 554 -10.43 12.50 11.81
N SER A 555 -9.51 12.16 12.72
CA SER A 555 -8.31 12.96 13.00
C SER A 555 -7.41 13.04 11.77
N ASN A 556 -7.20 11.91 11.08
CA ASN A 556 -6.42 11.83 9.84
C ASN A 556 -7.07 12.61 8.69
N LEU A 557 -8.41 12.65 8.64
CA LEU A 557 -9.14 13.49 7.71
C LEU A 557 -8.86 14.97 7.95
N PHE A 558 -8.83 15.45 9.21
CA PHE A 558 -8.58 16.86 9.51
C PHE A 558 -7.11 17.27 9.38
N SER A 559 -6.15 16.38 9.65
CA SER A 559 -4.72 16.67 9.48
C SER A 559 -4.26 16.74 8.01
N ALA A 560 -5.05 16.20 7.09
CA ALA A 560 -4.77 16.25 5.66
C ALA A 560 -5.11 17.63 5.01
N TRP A 561 -5.86 18.49 5.71
CA TRP A 561 -6.27 19.83 5.24
C TRP A 561 -5.30 20.94 5.68
#